data_AF-A0A3D1IBK9-F1
#
_entry.id   AF-A0A3D1IBK9-F1
#
_cell.length_a   1.000
_cell.length_b   1.000
_cell.length_c   1.000
_cell.angle_alpha   90.00
_cell.angle_beta   90.00
_cell.angle_gamma   90.00
#
_symmetry.space_group_name_H-M   'P 1'
#
loop_
_entity.id
_entity.type
_entity.pdbx_description
1 polymer ?
#
loop_
_entity_poly.entity_id
_entity_poly.type
_entity_poly.pdbx_seq_one_letter_code
_entity_poly.pdbx_strand_id
1 'polypeptide(L)'
;MILKRIVEFAERQNPPPKGYQQRFITKIIQLDPQGSLLGVLHEGPDHQGKRTGWKRWVPQESPARTSKPVARLIADNAQYVLGIPKPPKQNTPEEFRKAEANAADRHQLWLELLSECAEAVPIPEVLAVHRWATTGGPSALRSKGVVDAEDELLFEVGGKVVTDLPEVQEFWASLRTEDSSQRMCLVTGRLASVKDRMPAPIKGVPGGQPTGTFLIAVNFAAGESYGLEASLNSPISEDAAEKICNGLNALLNTPLDPSAPAGRRRKHALVVGPTVFVVWTKNESDFDFFSYLDEPSEEDVKKFLSQPLAGTQSKLADEDACYVLSLSANVARIVVRDYQELTLEKAKQNMARWFQGLEVVGPDGGDWKPAGVFRLAASLYR
;
A
#
# COMPACT_ATOMS: atom_id res chain seq x y z
N MET A 1 1.34 10.41 18.81
CA MET A 1 0.37 10.77 17.75
C MET A 1 0.47 9.70 16.66
N ILE A 2 -0.66 9.05 16.34
CA ILE A 2 -0.77 7.96 15.35
C ILE A 2 0.04 8.15 14.08
N LEU A 3 -0.16 9.26 13.36
CA LEU A 3 0.49 9.49 12.06
C LEU A 3 2.02 9.53 12.17
N LYS A 4 2.55 10.10 13.26
CA LYS A 4 3.99 10.14 13.53
C LYS A 4 4.54 8.72 13.72
N ARG A 5 3.81 7.84 14.40
CA ARG A 5 4.23 6.45 14.61
C ARG A 5 4.20 5.61 13.34
N ILE A 6 3.28 5.92 12.42
CA ILE A 6 3.25 5.32 11.08
C ILE A 6 4.45 5.80 10.25
N VAL A 7 4.82 7.09 10.34
CA VAL A 7 6.03 7.63 9.69
C VAL A 7 7.29 6.96 10.24
N GLU A 8 7.43 6.86 11.55
CA GLU A 8 8.55 6.17 12.21
C GLU A 8 8.65 4.70 11.77
N PHE A 9 7.51 4.01 11.64
CA PHE A 9 7.47 2.65 11.08
C PHE A 9 7.94 2.63 9.62
N ALA A 10 7.42 3.51 8.76
CA ALA A 10 7.77 3.56 7.35
C ALA A 10 9.27 3.84 7.14
N GLU A 11 9.86 4.76 7.92
CA GLU A 11 11.29 5.07 7.87
C GLU A 11 12.16 3.88 8.23
N ARG A 12 11.73 3.06 9.21
CA ARG A 12 12.41 1.82 9.58
C ARG A 12 12.35 0.74 8.48
N GLN A 13 11.30 0.75 7.65
CA GLN A 13 11.14 -0.22 6.56
C GLN A 13 11.96 0.12 5.30
N ASN A 14 12.86 1.11 5.36
CA ASN A 14 13.58 1.66 4.21
C ASN A 14 12.59 2.08 3.11
N PRO A 15 11.88 3.22 3.31
CA PRO A 15 10.78 3.62 2.46
C PRO A 15 11.24 3.77 1.00
N PRO A 16 10.33 3.60 0.05
CA PRO A 16 10.70 3.70 -1.36
C PRO A 16 11.13 5.14 -1.72
N PRO A 17 11.73 5.32 -2.91
CA PRO A 17 12.02 6.66 -3.42
C PRO A 17 10.79 7.57 -3.39
N LYS A 18 11.03 8.89 -3.29
CA LYS A 18 9.95 9.88 -3.24
C LYS A 18 9.01 9.69 -4.43
N GLY A 19 7.71 9.63 -4.14
CA GLY A 19 6.69 9.48 -5.15
C GLY A 19 6.50 8.08 -5.71
N TYR A 20 7.00 7.06 -5.03
CA TYR A 20 6.80 5.66 -5.41
C TYR A 20 5.76 4.98 -4.50
N GLN A 21 5.04 4.02 -5.08
CA GLN A 21 4.13 3.13 -4.36
C GLN A 21 4.31 1.69 -4.84
N GLN A 22 4.06 0.74 -3.95
CA GLN A 22 4.07 -0.67 -4.29
C GLN A 22 2.86 -1.02 -5.17
N ARG A 23 3.13 -1.57 -6.36
CA ARG A 23 2.11 -2.05 -7.30
C ARG A 23 2.40 -3.49 -7.70
N PHE A 24 1.34 -4.15 -8.19
CA PHE A 24 1.43 -5.50 -8.73
C PHE A 24 1.57 -5.38 -10.25
N ILE A 25 2.80 -5.51 -10.72
CA ILE A 25 3.17 -5.47 -12.14
C ILE A 25 2.84 -6.83 -12.74
N THR A 26 2.06 -6.82 -13.81
CA THR A 26 1.55 -8.06 -14.42
C THR A 26 2.35 -8.44 -15.65
N LYS A 27 3.03 -7.46 -16.29
CA LYS A 27 3.91 -7.70 -17.43
C LYS A 27 5.17 -6.84 -17.35
N ILE A 28 6.31 -7.40 -17.75
CA ILE A 28 7.56 -6.63 -17.93
C ILE A 28 7.94 -6.65 -19.41
N ILE A 29 8.00 -5.48 -20.04
CA ILE A 29 8.45 -5.30 -21.42
C ILE A 29 9.97 -5.25 -21.41
N GLN A 30 10.60 -6.21 -22.10
CA GLN A 30 12.06 -6.30 -22.20
C GLN A 30 12.53 -5.72 -23.52
N LEU A 31 13.42 -4.73 -23.45
CA LEU A 31 14.05 -4.11 -24.60
C LEU A 31 15.56 -4.32 -24.59
N ASP A 32 16.16 -4.33 -25.78
CA ASP A 32 17.61 -4.16 -25.91
C ASP A 32 18.00 -2.68 -25.71
N PRO A 33 19.30 -2.36 -25.56
CA PRO A 33 19.77 -0.97 -25.42
C PRO A 33 19.45 -0.07 -26.63
N GLN A 34 19.02 -0.63 -27.76
CA GLN A 34 18.63 0.10 -28.96
C GLN A 34 17.13 0.39 -28.99
N GLY A 35 16.34 -0.16 -28.06
CA GLY A 35 14.88 -0.01 -28.01
C GLY A 35 14.12 -1.05 -28.83
N SER A 36 14.76 -2.13 -29.26
CA SER A 36 14.08 -3.25 -29.92
C SER A 36 13.42 -4.15 -28.88
N LEU A 37 12.19 -4.60 -29.15
CA LEU A 37 11.46 -5.51 -28.28
C LEU A 37 12.10 -6.90 -28.30
N LEU A 38 12.65 -7.34 -27.16
CA LEU A 38 13.15 -8.70 -26.95
C LEU A 38 12.02 -9.66 -26.57
N GLY A 39 11.11 -9.21 -25.71
CA GLY A 39 10.03 -10.05 -25.21
C GLY A 39 9.16 -9.35 -24.18
N VAL A 40 8.16 -10.08 -23.69
CA VAL A 40 7.34 -9.65 -22.56
C VAL A 40 7.32 -10.79 -21.56
N LEU A 41 7.68 -10.51 -20.30
CA LEU A 41 7.52 -11.46 -19.22
C LEU A 41 6.07 -11.42 -18.75
N HIS A 42 5.41 -12.58 -18.72
CA HIS A 42 3.98 -12.67 -18.43
C HIS A 42 3.64 -13.27 -17.07
N GLU A 43 4.63 -13.86 -16.39
CA GLU A 43 4.49 -14.54 -15.10
C GLU A 43 5.65 -14.17 -14.19
N GLY A 44 5.34 -13.86 -12.93
CA GLY A 44 6.33 -13.58 -11.89
C GLY A 44 6.04 -14.37 -10.61
N PRO A 45 6.93 -14.26 -9.61
CA PRO A 45 6.87 -15.08 -8.39
C PRO A 45 5.75 -14.67 -7.44
N ASP A 46 5.24 -13.44 -7.54
CA ASP A 46 4.21 -12.91 -6.65
C ASP A 46 2.81 -13.24 -7.14
N HIS A 47 1.89 -13.39 -6.18
CA HIS A 47 0.48 -13.69 -6.44
C HIS A 47 -0.45 -12.58 -5.95
N GLN A 48 -1.46 -12.26 -6.74
CA GLN A 48 -2.60 -11.41 -6.36
C GLN A 48 -3.90 -12.06 -6.82
N GLY A 49 -4.53 -12.81 -5.91
CA GLY A 49 -5.66 -13.67 -6.27
C GLY A 49 -5.20 -14.78 -7.21
N LYS A 50 -5.80 -14.86 -8.40
CA LYS A 50 -5.42 -15.81 -9.46
C LYS A 50 -4.33 -15.30 -10.39
N ARG A 51 -3.94 -14.02 -10.30
CA ARG A 51 -2.92 -13.42 -11.16
C ARG A 51 -1.53 -13.64 -10.57
N THR A 52 -0.55 -13.90 -11.43
CA THR A 52 0.88 -13.92 -11.13
C THR A 52 1.56 -12.64 -11.64
N GLY A 53 2.69 -12.27 -11.06
CA GLY A 53 3.39 -11.03 -11.41
C GLY A 53 4.51 -10.67 -10.43
N TRP A 54 4.80 -9.37 -10.32
CA TRP A 54 5.85 -8.84 -9.45
C TRP A 54 5.30 -7.70 -8.58
N LYS A 55 5.54 -7.76 -7.28
CA LYS A 55 5.35 -6.62 -6.38
C LYS A 55 6.57 -5.70 -6.52
N ARG A 56 6.36 -4.52 -7.09
CA ARG A 56 7.43 -3.53 -7.35
C ARG A 56 7.06 -2.16 -6.82
N TRP A 57 8.06 -1.44 -6.32
CA TRP A 57 7.95 0.00 -6.12
C TRP A 57 8.06 0.68 -7.48
N VAL A 58 7.04 1.45 -7.85
CA VAL A 58 7.01 2.16 -9.14
C VAL A 58 6.52 3.60 -8.93
N PRO A 59 6.83 4.52 -9.86
CA PRO A 59 6.31 5.88 -9.84
C PRO A 59 4.79 5.89 -9.66
N GLN A 60 4.33 6.66 -8.69
CA GLN A 60 2.91 6.80 -8.33
C GLN A 60 2.39 8.14 -8.81
N GLU A 61 1.27 8.16 -9.54
CA GLU A 61 0.59 9.40 -9.89
C GLU A 61 0.17 10.18 -8.63
N SER A 62 0.39 11.49 -8.60
CA SER A 62 -0.02 12.40 -7.52
C SER A 62 -0.64 13.66 -8.12
N PRO A 63 -1.91 13.99 -7.82
CA PRO A 63 -2.84 13.22 -6.99
C PRO A 63 -3.22 11.87 -7.62
N ALA A 64 -3.71 10.94 -6.80
CA ALA A 64 -4.21 9.66 -7.30
C ALA A 64 -5.31 9.86 -8.36
N ARG A 65 -5.28 9.03 -9.43
CA ARG A 65 -6.30 9.00 -10.51
C ARG A 65 -7.69 8.76 -9.93
N THR A 66 -8.42 9.85 -9.68
CA THR A 66 -9.80 9.83 -9.20
C THR A 66 -10.76 10.30 -10.29
N SER A 67 -10.45 11.41 -10.96
CA SER A 67 -11.24 11.94 -12.09
C SER A 67 -10.40 12.47 -13.25
N LYS A 68 -9.19 12.97 -13.01
CA LYS A 68 -8.29 13.48 -14.04
C LYS A 68 -7.31 12.41 -14.53
N PRO A 69 -7.04 12.32 -15.85
CA PRO A 69 -5.98 11.45 -16.36
C PRO A 69 -4.62 12.06 -15.99
N VAL A 70 -3.77 11.27 -15.33
CA VAL A 70 -2.40 11.67 -14.94
C VAL A 70 -1.49 10.49 -15.26
N ALA A 71 -0.48 10.63 -16.10
CA ALA A 71 0.44 9.53 -16.44
C ALA A 71 1.38 9.18 -15.27
N ARG A 72 1.90 7.95 -15.25
CA ARG A 72 3.06 7.58 -14.42
C ARG A 72 4.30 7.55 -15.29
N LEU A 73 5.43 7.86 -14.68
CA LEU A 73 6.71 7.81 -15.36
C LEU A 73 7.10 6.37 -15.70
N ILE A 74 7.22 6.07 -17.00
CA ILE A 74 7.73 4.81 -17.60
C ILE A 74 6.88 3.57 -17.29
N ALA A 75 6.53 3.28 -16.03
CA ALA A 75 5.72 2.15 -15.61
C ALA A 75 4.25 2.55 -15.38
N ASP A 76 3.35 2.08 -16.25
CA ASP A 76 1.93 2.41 -16.21
C ASP A 76 1.06 1.26 -16.74
N ASN A 77 -0.26 1.38 -16.63
CA ASN A 77 -1.16 0.41 -17.24
C ASN A 77 -1.21 0.52 -18.77
N ALA A 78 -1.68 -0.54 -19.42
CA ALA A 78 -1.72 -0.64 -20.87
C ALA A 78 -2.55 0.44 -21.60
N GLN A 79 -3.49 1.12 -20.95
CA GLN A 79 -4.16 2.28 -21.56
C GLN A 79 -3.20 3.45 -21.78
N TYR A 80 -2.21 3.62 -20.91
CA TYR A 80 -1.22 4.68 -20.99
C TYR A 80 -0.02 4.26 -21.83
N VAL A 81 0.55 3.09 -21.61
CA VAL A 81 1.76 2.67 -22.35
C VAL A 81 1.44 2.26 -23.80
N LEU A 82 0.29 1.62 -24.03
CA LEU A 82 -0.07 1.01 -25.32
C LEU A 82 -1.27 1.65 -26.01
N GLY A 83 -1.96 2.59 -25.36
CA GLY A 83 -3.21 3.15 -25.88
C GLY A 83 -4.33 2.12 -26.02
N ILE A 84 -4.30 1.00 -25.28
CA ILE A 84 -5.34 -0.04 -25.37
C ILE A 84 -6.57 0.42 -24.57
N PRO A 85 -7.75 0.59 -25.18
CA PRO A 85 -8.94 1.02 -24.46
C PRO A 85 -9.47 -0.07 -23.54
N LYS A 86 -10.02 0.35 -22.39
CA LYS A 86 -10.84 -0.54 -21.57
C LYS A 86 -12.18 -0.81 -22.25
N PRO A 87 -12.70 -2.05 -22.20
CA PRO A 87 -14.04 -2.35 -22.68
C PRO A 87 -15.08 -1.44 -22.00
N PRO A 88 -15.94 -0.76 -22.76
CA PRO A 88 -16.97 0.11 -22.19
C PRO A 88 -17.99 -0.72 -21.41
N LYS A 89 -18.63 -0.10 -20.40
CA LYS A 89 -19.71 -0.74 -19.63
C LYS A 89 -20.96 -1.00 -20.47
N GLN A 90 -21.21 -0.14 -21.46
CA GLN A 90 -22.34 -0.24 -22.37
C GLN A 90 -21.85 -0.61 -23.77
N ASN A 91 -22.53 -1.56 -24.40
CA ASN A 91 -22.17 -2.05 -25.73
C ASN A 91 -22.77 -1.15 -26.82
N THR A 92 -22.30 0.10 -26.92
CA THR A 92 -22.76 1.06 -27.93
C THR A 92 -21.58 1.62 -28.75
N PRO A 93 -21.74 1.86 -30.07
CA PRO A 93 -20.66 2.40 -30.90
C PRO A 93 -20.10 3.74 -30.41
N GLU A 94 -20.89 4.54 -29.69
CA GLU A 94 -20.44 5.79 -29.08
C GLU A 94 -19.51 5.56 -27.89
N GLU A 95 -19.85 4.63 -26.99
CA GLU A 95 -19.01 4.32 -25.83
C GLU A 95 -17.70 3.64 -26.23
N PHE A 96 -17.69 2.83 -27.30
CA PHE A 96 -16.44 2.31 -27.87
C PHE A 96 -15.55 3.42 -28.44
N ARG A 97 -16.12 4.35 -29.22
CA ARG A 97 -15.37 5.52 -29.74
C ARG A 97 -14.79 6.37 -28.62
N LYS A 98 -15.56 6.59 -27.56
CA LYS A 98 -15.12 7.32 -26.37
C LYS A 98 -14.01 6.57 -25.62
N ALA A 99 -14.08 5.24 -25.51
CA ALA A 99 -13.05 4.45 -24.87
C ALA A 99 -11.72 4.51 -25.65
N GLU A 100 -11.76 4.40 -26.98
CA GLU A 100 -10.60 4.58 -27.87
C GLU A 100 -10.01 6.00 -27.75
N ALA A 101 -10.84 7.05 -27.82
CA ALA A 101 -10.37 8.43 -27.65
C ALA A 101 -9.69 8.66 -26.30
N ASN A 102 -10.30 8.19 -25.20
CA ASN A 102 -9.71 8.31 -23.86
C ASN A 102 -8.38 7.55 -23.74
N ALA A 103 -8.21 6.41 -24.42
CA ALA A 103 -6.97 5.65 -24.39
C ALA A 103 -5.87 6.35 -25.20
N ALA A 104 -6.23 6.94 -26.35
CA ALA A 104 -5.32 7.78 -27.12
C ALA A 104 -4.83 9.00 -26.32
N ASP A 105 -5.74 9.73 -25.67
CA ASP A 105 -5.40 10.89 -24.82
C ASP A 105 -4.46 10.48 -23.67
N ARG A 106 -4.72 9.34 -23.04
CA ARG A 106 -3.86 8.81 -21.95
C ARG A 106 -2.49 8.38 -22.46
N HIS A 107 -2.43 7.78 -23.64
CA HIS A 107 -1.17 7.41 -24.26
C HIS A 107 -0.34 8.64 -24.60
N GLN A 108 -0.99 9.68 -25.11
CA GLN A 108 -0.33 10.96 -25.41
C GLN A 108 0.27 11.60 -24.14
N LEU A 109 -0.47 11.66 -23.03
CA LEU A 109 0.05 12.14 -21.75
C LEU A 109 1.27 11.34 -21.25
N TRP A 110 1.29 10.04 -21.51
CA TRP A 110 2.42 9.18 -21.15
C TRP A 110 3.63 9.42 -22.06
N LEU A 111 3.43 9.61 -23.36
CA LEU A 111 4.49 9.95 -24.32
C LEU A 111 5.12 11.31 -24.03
N GLU A 112 4.32 12.31 -23.64
CA GLU A 112 4.79 13.63 -23.23
C GLU A 112 5.72 13.51 -22.01
N LEU A 113 5.24 12.87 -20.93
CA LEU A 113 6.04 12.64 -19.73
C LEU A 113 7.31 11.82 -20.00
N LEU A 114 7.22 10.80 -20.87
CA LEU A 114 8.39 10.01 -21.28
C LEU A 114 9.39 10.85 -22.07
N SER A 115 8.93 11.76 -22.92
CA SER A 115 9.80 12.65 -23.71
C SER A 115 10.49 13.66 -22.82
N GLU A 116 9.78 14.28 -21.88
CA GLU A 116 10.38 15.15 -20.86
C GLU A 116 11.47 14.42 -20.06
N CYS A 117 11.20 13.18 -19.65
CA CYS A 117 12.19 12.35 -18.97
C CYS A 117 13.40 12.02 -19.84
N ALA A 118 13.19 11.68 -21.12
CA ALA A 118 14.27 11.37 -22.05
C ALA A 118 15.16 12.58 -22.36
N GLU A 119 14.59 13.78 -22.37
CA GLU A 119 15.33 15.04 -22.52
C GLU A 119 16.15 15.38 -21.26
N ALA A 120 15.54 15.24 -20.08
CA ALA A 120 16.20 15.54 -18.80
C ALA A 120 17.21 14.47 -18.36
N VAL A 121 16.96 13.20 -18.71
CA VAL A 121 17.73 12.02 -18.30
C VAL A 121 18.09 11.18 -19.54
N PRO A 122 19.04 11.64 -20.39
CA PRO A 122 19.37 11.00 -21.66
C PRO A 122 20.31 9.80 -21.49
N ILE A 123 19.96 8.87 -20.60
CA ILE A 123 20.69 7.61 -20.38
C ILE A 123 20.19 6.52 -21.35
N PRO A 124 21.02 5.52 -21.71
CA PRO A 124 20.67 4.50 -22.71
C PRO A 124 19.33 3.81 -22.44
N GLU A 125 19.04 3.49 -21.18
CA GLU A 125 17.83 2.77 -20.77
C GLU A 125 16.55 3.60 -21.00
N VAL A 126 16.55 4.90 -20.65
CA VAL A 126 15.41 5.79 -20.89
C VAL A 126 15.24 6.05 -22.39
N LEU A 127 16.35 6.29 -23.10
CA LEU A 127 16.33 6.51 -24.54
C LEU A 127 15.85 5.27 -25.33
N ALA A 128 16.13 4.05 -24.84
CA ALA A 128 15.62 2.82 -25.44
C ALA A 128 14.08 2.75 -25.31
N VAL A 129 13.52 3.05 -24.13
CA VAL A 129 12.06 3.10 -23.93
C VAL A 129 11.42 4.19 -24.79
N HIS A 130 12.02 5.39 -24.83
CA HIS A 130 11.55 6.51 -25.65
C HIS A 130 11.56 6.18 -27.15
N ARG A 131 12.66 5.60 -27.65
CA ARG A 131 12.76 5.17 -29.05
C ARG A 131 11.73 4.10 -29.38
N TRP A 132 11.59 3.09 -28.53
CA TRP A 132 10.59 2.05 -28.70
C TRP A 132 9.17 2.65 -28.79
N ALA A 133 8.84 3.56 -27.88
CA ALA A 133 7.54 4.21 -27.80
C ALA A 133 7.24 5.04 -29.07
N THR A 134 8.23 5.78 -29.57
CA THR A 134 8.08 6.73 -30.69
C THR A 134 8.24 6.11 -32.07
N THR A 135 8.78 4.89 -32.18
CA THR A 135 9.02 4.19 -33.47
C THR A 135 8.02 3.06 -33.73
N GLY A 136 6.86 3.09 -33.08
CA GLY A 136 5.75 2.16 -33.33
C GLY A 136 5.74 0.90 -32.46
N GLY A 137 6.61 0.81 -31.45
CA GLY A 137 6.65 -0.28 -30.47
C GLY A 137 5.28 -0.56 -29.81
N PRO A 138 4.56 0.46 -29.30
CA PRO A 138 3.23 0.30 -28.71
C PRO A 138 2.22 -0.37 -29.66
N SER A 139 2.16 0.08 -30.92
CA SER A 139 1.26 -0.48 -31.93
C SER A 139 1.64 -1.92 -32.29
N ALA A 140 2.94 -2.19 -32.43
CA ALA A 140 3.45 -3.53 -32.72
C ALA A 140 3.23 -4.52 -31.56
N LEU A 141 3.24 -4.06 -30.31
CA LEU A 141 2.93 -4.91 -29.16
C LEU A 141 1.41 -5.11 -29.01
N ARG A 142 0.60 -4.07 -29.22
CA ARG A 142 -0.87 -4.16 -29.23
C ARG A 142 -1.36 -5.21 -30.23
N SER A 143 -0.79 -5.27 -31.44
CA SER A 143 -1.20 -6.23 -32.47
C SER A 143 -0.91 -7.69 -32.15
N LYS A 144 -0.01 -7.97 -31.20
CA LYS A 144 0.28 -9.35 -30.73
C LYS A 144 -0.82 -9.91 -29.82
N GLY A 145 -1.67 -9.07 -29.23
CA GLY A 145 -2.78 -9.53 -28.38
C GLY A 145 -2.36 -10.22 -27.08
N VAL A 146 -1.15 -9.93 -26.56
CA VAL A 146 -0.58 -10.56 -25.35
C VAL A 146 -0.67 -9.68 -24.10
N VAL A 147 -1.28 -8.50 -24.22
CA VAL A 147 -1.44 -7.50 -23.15
C VAL A 147 -2.88 -6.99 -23.16
N ASP A 148 -3.50 -6.98 -21.99
CA ASP A 148 -4.86 -6.46 -21.78
C ASP A 148 -4.83 -5.03 -21.20
N ALA A 149 -5.93 -4.28 -21.34
CA ALA A 149 -6.05 -2.90 -20.84
C ALA A 149 -5.84 -2.75 -19.32
N GLU A 150 -5.97 -3.84 -18.56
CA GLU A 150 -5.79 -3.89 -17.11
C GLU A 150 -4.42 -4.39 -16.67
N ASP A 151 -3.53 -4.70 -17.61
CA ASP A 151 -2.15 -5.03 -17.29
C ASP A 151 -1.39 -3.78 -16.83
N GLU A 152 -0.63 -3.96 -15.75
CA GLU A 152 0.31 -2.97 -15.20
C GLU A 152 1.69 -3.33 -15.75
N LEU A 153 2.27 -2.41 -16.51
CA LEU A 153 3.45 -2.64 -17.34
C LEU A 153 4.67 -1.96 -16.73
N LEU A 154 5.81 -2.64 -16.82
CA LEU A 154 7.12 -2.16 -16.40
C LEU A 154 8.12 -2.38 -17.53
N PHE A 155 9.16 -1.56 -17.61
CA PHE A 155 10.22 -1.71 -18.61
C PHE A 155 11.52 -2.20 -17.98
N GLU A 156 12.14 -3.16 -18.66
CA GLU A 156 13.50 -3.62 -18.40
C GLU A 156 14.33 -3.43 -19.67
N VAL A 157 15.49 -2.79 -19.55
CA VAL A 157 16.42 -2.55 -20.65
C VAL A 157 17.77 -3.13 -20.28
N GLY A 158 18.26 -4.09 -21.07
CA GLY A 158 19.55 -4.74 -20.80
C GLY A 158 19.65 -5.37 -19.40
N GLY A 159 18.54 -5.91 -18.87
CA GLY A 159 18.46 -6.51 -17.54
C GLY A 159 18.30 -5.54 -16.38
N LYS A 160 18.12 -4.24 -16.64
CA LYS A 160 17.87 -3.22 -15.62
C LYS A 160 16.43 -2.72 -15.68
N VAL A 161 15.75 -2.73 -14.54
CA VAL A 161 14.44 -2.08 -14.41
C VAL A 161 14.63 -0.57 -14.48
N VAL A 162 14.02 0.07 -15.48
CA VAL A 162 14.32 1.48 -15.80
C VAL A 162 13.89 2.42 -14.66
N THR A 163 12.78 2.12 -13.98
CA THR A 163 12.32 2.92 -12.83
C THR A 163 13.15 2.73 -11.55
N ASP A 164 14.04 1.74 -11.52
CA ASP A 164 14.91 1.50 -10.36
C ASP A 164 16.23 2.30 -10.49
N LEU A 165 16.46 2.97 -11.62
CA LEU A 165 17.65 3.78 -11.88
C LEU A 165 17.61 5.08 -11.06
N PRO A 166 18.70 5.45 -10.35
CA PRO A 166 18.73 6.65 -9.52
C PRO A 166 18.35 7.93 -10.26
N GLU A 167 18.82 8.11 -11.50
CA GLU A 167 18.56 9.30 -12.31
C GLU A 167 17.07 9.45 -12.66
N VAL A 168 16.38 8.32 -12.87
CA VAL A 168 14.94 8.27 -13.12
C VAL A 168 14.15 8.57 -11.82
N GLN A 169 14.63 8.07 -10.68
CA GLN A 169 14.05 8.38 -9.36
C GLN A 169 14.20 9.86 -9.02
N GLU A 170 15.36 10.45 -9.27
CA GLU A 170 15.63 11.87 -9.04
C GLU A 170 14.77 12.76 -9.93
N PHE A 171 14.64 12.44 -11.23
CA PHE A 171 13.73 13.14 -12.13
C PHE A 171 12.28 13.06 -11.65
N TRP A 172 11.81 11.87 -11.24
CA TRP A 172 10.44 11.75 -10.73
C TRP A 172 10.20 12.56 -9.45
N ALA A 173 11.21 12.62 -8.58
CA ALA A 173 11.14 13.37 -7.33
C ALA A 173 11.12 14.89 -7.56
N SER A 174 11.79 15.39 -8.61
CA SER A 174 11.87 16.83 -8.91
C SER A 174 10.53 17.40 -9.39
N LEU A 175 9.79 16.66 -10.23
CA LEU A 175 8.45 17.05 -10.73
C LEU A 175 7.42 17.32 -9.62
N ARG A 176 7.70 16.84 -8.40
CA ARG A 176 6.81 16.98 -7.25
C ARG A 176 7.02 18.26 -6.45
N THR A 177 8.11 19.00 -6.71
CA THR A 177 8.50 20.17 -5.93
C THR A 177 7.93 21.50 -6.42
N GLU A 178 7.43 21.58 -7.65
CA GLU A 178 7.24 22.87 -8.35
C GLU A 178 6.01 23.68 -7.90
N ASP A 179 4.99 23.07 -7.27
CA ASP A 179 3.70 23.74 -7.02
C ASP A 179 3.14 23.40 -5.63
N SER A 180 3.67 24.04 -4.59
CA SER A 180 3.14 23.81 -3.24
C SER A 180 3.29 25.00 -2.30
N SER A 181 2.18 25.38 -1.66
CA SER A 181 2.22 26.32 -0.54
C SER A 181 3.05 25.71 0.59
N GLN A 182 4.03 26.45 1.09
CA GLN A 182 4.79 26.05 2.28
C GLN A 182 3.90 26.23 3.52
N ARG A 183 3.72 25.15 4.30
CA ARG A 183 2.94 25.17 5.55
C ARG A 183 3.62 24.31 6.61
N MET A 184 3.31 24.57 7.88
CA MET A 184 3.76 23.72 8.96
C MET A 184 3.08 22.36 8.84
N CYS A 185 3.85 21.29 8.63
CA CYS A 185 3.33 19.94 8.60
C CYS A 185 2.92 19.51 10.01
N LEU A 186 1.65 19.14 10.20
CA LEU A 186 1.12 18.70 11.49
C LEU A 186 1.72 17.39 12.01
N VAL A 187 2.38 16.61 11.14
CA VAL A 187 3.01 15.34 11.50
C VAL A 187 4.44 15.53 11.99
N THR A 188 5.21 16.37 11.30
CA THR A 188 6.65 16.55 11.56
C THR A 188 6.95 17.81 12.37
N GLY A 189 6.03 18.77 12.42
CA GLY A 189 6.24 20.09 13.02
C GLY A 189 7.22 20.98 12.24
N ARG A 190 7.53 20.64 10.98
CA ARG A 190 8.45 21.39 10.12
C ARG A 190 7.71 22.12 9.01
N LEU A 191 8.22 23.28 8.59
CA LEU A 191 7.75 23.97 7.39
C LEU A 191 8.12 23.15 6.16
N ALA A 192 7.15 22.83 5.32
CA ALA A 192 7.36 22.02 4.13
C ALA A 192 6.28 22.26 3.07
N SER A 193 6.55 21.77 1.87
CA SER A 193 5.57 21.60 0.79
C SER A 193 4.42 20.71 1.25
N VAL A 194 3.19 21.21 1.15
CA VAL A 194 1.97 20.42 1.39
C VAL A 194 1.12 20.33 0.12
N LYS A 195 0.39 19.22 0.00
CA LYS A 195 -0.59 18.99 -1.08
C LYS A 195 -2.00 19.00 -0.50
N ASP A 196 -2.97 19.31 -1.34
CA ASP A 196 -4.39 19.37 -1.00
C ASP A 196 -5.02 18.00 -0.80
N ARG A 197 -4.34 16.92 -1.21
CA ARG A 197 -4.83 15.53 -1.14
C ARG A 197 -3.71 14.58 -0.75
N MET A 198 -4.09 13.47 -0.11
CA MET A 198 -3.17 12.37 0.15
C MET A 198 -2.68 11.73 -1.16
N PRO A 199 -1.38 11.36 -1.26
CA PRO A 199 -0.76 10.95 -2.52
C PRO A 199 -1.23 9.56 -3.00
N ALA A 200 -1.66 8.70 -2.08
CA ALA A 200 -2.00 7.33 -2.39
C ALA A 200 -3.16 6.80 -1.52
N PRO A 201 -3.99 5.87 -2.05
CA PRO A 201 -5.01 5.20 -1.27
C PRO A 201 -4.40 4.10 -0.38
N ILE A 202 -5.10 3.78 0.71
CA ILE A 202 -4.75 2.71 1.65
C ILE A 202 -5.67 1.50 1.38
N LYS A 203 -5.07 0.34 1.17
CA LYS A 203 -5.77 -0.92 0.86
C LYS A 203 -5.78 -1.84 2.09
N GLY A 204 -6.78 -2.73 2.15
CA GLY A 204 -6.86 -3.77 3.17
C GLY A 204 -7.71 -3.43 4.40
N VAL A 205 -8.40 -2.28 4.40
CA VAL A 205 -9.35 -1.87 5.46
C VAL A 205 -10.77 -2.37 5.13
N PRO A 206 -11.43 -3.14 6.01
CA PRO A 206 -12.82 -3.58 5.82
C PRO A 206 -13.81 -2.40 5.68
N GLY A 207 -14.81 -2.56 4.82
CA GLY A 207 -15.80 -1.51 4.51
C GLY A 207 -15.29 -0.40 3.58
N GLY A 208 -14.04 -0.50 3.11
CA GLY A 208 -13.42 0.43 2.16
C GLY A 208 -13.68 0.06 0.71
N GLN A 209 -13.18 0.88 -0.22
CA GLN A 209 -13.25 0.61 -1.65
C GLN A 209 -12.21 -0.45 -2.06
N PRO A 210 -12.50 -1.30 -3.06
CA PRO A 210 -11.53 -2.29 -3.58
C PRO A 210 -10.22 -1.66 -4.08
N THR A 211 -10.30 -0.45 -4.63
CA THR A 211 -9.15 0.34 -5.10
C THR A 211 -8.36 1.00 -3.98
N GLY A 212 -8.85 0.91 -2.74
CA GLY A 212 -8.33 1.54 -1.54
C GLY A 212 -9.09 2.81 -1.16
N THR A 213 -8.91 3.21 0.10
CA THR A 213 -9.63 4.30 0.76
C THR A 213 -8.63 5.28 1.37
N PHE A 214 -8.99 6.54 1.56
CA PHE A 214 -8.10 7.56 2.11
C PHE A 214 -8.31 7.76 3.61
N LEU A 215 -7.20 8.00 4.33
CA LEU A 215 -7.22 8.33 5.76
C LEU A 215 -7.69 9.76 6.01
N ILE A 216 -7.27 10.68 5.15
CA ILE A 216 -7.65 12.10 5.19
C ILE A 216 -8.23 12.44 3.83
N ALA A 217 -9.55 12.66 3.79
CA ALA A 217 -10.28 12.95 2.56
C ALA A 217 -11.47 13.88 2.85
N VAL A 218 -11.16 15.17 2.99
CA VAL A 218 -12.16 16.23 2.94
C VAL A 218 -12.50 16.47 1.48
N ASN A 219 -13.78 16.36 1.15
CA ASN A 219 -14.30 16.50 -0.22
C ASN A 219 -15.69 17.16 -0.25
N PHE A 220 -16.03 17.92 0.78
CA PHE A 220 -17.33 18.58 0.95
C PHE A 220 -17.12 19.91 1.68
N ALA A 221 -17.84 20.96 1.26
CA ALA A 221 -17.64 22.33 1.73
C ALA A 221 -17.74 22.48 3.26
N ALA A 222 -18.62 21.71 3.93
CA ALA A 222 -18.75 21.77 5.39
C ALA A 222 -17.52 21.21 6.15
N GLY A 223 -16.63 20.49 5.47
CA GLY A 223 -15.35 20.04 6.03
C GLY A 223 -14.21 21.02 5.80
N GLU A 224 -14.41 22.07 5.01
CA GLU A 224 -13.44 23.12 4.72
C GLU A 224 -13.50 24.21 5.80
N SER A 225 -12.37 24.84 6.11
CA SER A 225 -12.30 25.86 7.16
C SER A 225 -11.19 26.87 6.90
N TYR A 226 -11.35 28.10 7.38
CA TYR A 226 -10.36 29.18 7.23
C TYR A 226 -9.97 29.49 5.78
N GLY A 227 -10.89 29.28 4.83
CA GLY A 227 -10.62 29.42 3.40
C GLY A 227 -9.70 28.34 2.81
N LEU A 228 -9.51 27.22 3.53
CA LEU A 228 -8.68 26.11 3.11
C LEU A 228 -9.54 24.94 2.65
N GLU A 229 -9.30 24.51 1.41
CA GLU A 229 -10.01 23.42 0.75
C GLU A 229 -9.33 22.06 0.98
N ALA A 230 -10.11 21.00 0.82
CA ALA A 230 -9.65 19.62 0.92
C ALA A 230 -8.75 19.36 2.16
N SER A 231 -7.60 18.70 2.01
CA SER A 231 -6.69 18.39 3.11
C SER A 231 -5.81 19.58 3.55
N LEU A 232 -5.93 20.77 2.94
CA LEU A 232 -5.09 21.91 3.31
C LEU A 232 -5.41 22.47 4.70
N ASN A 233 -6.61 22.20 5.23
CA ASN A 233 -6.99 22.52 6.61
C ASN A 233 -6.27 21.64 7.65
N SER A 234 -5.66 20.54 7.22
CA SER A 234 -4.86 19.61 8.02
C SER A 234 -3.52 19.40 7.31
N PRO A 235 -2.66 20.43 7.23
CA PRO A 235 -1.49 20.41 6.37
C PRO A 235 -0.51 19.29 6.75
N ILE A 236 -0.24 18.41 5.79
CA ILE A 236 0.76 17.34 5.92
C ILE A 236 1.73 17.49 4.74
N SER A 237 3.03 17.42 5.05
CA SER A 237 4.06 17.47 4.02
C SER A 237 3.94 16.29 3.06
N GLU A 238 4.28 16.50 1.79
CA GLU A 238 4.23 15.43 0.79
C GLU A 238 5.00 14.17 1.24
N ASP A 239 6.23 14.35 1.74
CA ASP A 239 7.06 13.28 2.31
C ASP A 239 6.36 12.51 3.45
N ALA A 240 5.76 13.22 4.40
CA ALA A 240 5.06 12.58 5.51
C ALA A 240 3.80 11.86 5.03
N ALA A 241 3.06 12.45 4.08
CA ALA A 241 1.86 11.86 3.51
C ALA A 241 2.19 10.56 2.74
N GLU A 242 3.29 10.53 1.98
CA GLU A 242 3.78 9.33 1.30
C GLU A 242 4.17 8.23 2.30
N LYS A 243 4.97 8.57 3.32
CA LYS A 243 5.35 7.64 4.39
C LYS A 243 4.13 7.10 5.15
N ILE A 244 3.12 7.92 5.41
CA ILE A 244 1.86 7.47 6.01
C ILE A 244 1.15 6.46 5.11
N CYS A 245 1.01 6.76 3.81
CA CYS A 245 0.32 5.88 2.88
C CYS A 245 1.07 4.55 2.69
N ASN A 246 2.37 4.60 2.49
CA ASN A 246 3.22 3.42 2.28
C ASN A 246 3.34 2.60 3.57
N GLY A 247 3.59 3.24 4.72
CA GLY A 247 3.68 2.60 6.02
C GLY A 247 2.39 1.90 6.42
N LEU A 248 1.24 2.54 6.24
CA LEU A 248 -0.05 1.92 6.58
C LEU A 248 -0.42 0.80 5.61
N ASN A 249 -0.10 0.93 4.32
CA ASN A 249 -0.27 -0.18 3.36
C ASN A 249 0.62 -1.39 3.74
N ALA A 250 1.86 -1.16 4.17
CA ALA A 250 2.74 -2.23 4.66
C ALA A 250 2.18 -2.89 5.93
N LEU A 251 1.81 -2.09 6.95
CA LEU A 251 1.16 -2.61 8.16
C LEU A 251 -0.09 -3.46 7.85
N LEU A 252 -0.91 -3.06 6.89
CA LEU A 252 -2.16 -3.76 6.56
C LEU A 252 -1.97 -4.98 5.66
N ASN A 253 -0.91 -5.04 4.86
CA ASN A 253 -0.84 -5.98 3.73
C ASN A 253 0.46 -6.80 3.66
N THR A 254 1.43 -6.60 4.57
CA THR A 254 2.60 -7.48 4.66
C THR A 254 2.13 -8.91 4.95
N PRO A 255 2.39 -9.87 4.03
CA PRO A 255 1.97 -11.25 4.22
C PRO A 255 2.72 -11.87 5.41
N LEU A 256 2.05 -12.78 6.11
CA LEU A 256 2.74 -13.71 6.99
C LEU A 256 3.56 -14.69 6.13
N ASP A 257 4.63 -15.26 6.68
CA ASP A 257 5.49 -16.25 6.00
C ASP A 257 4.62 -17.33 5.28
N PRO A 258 4.90 -17.69 4.01
CA PRO A 258 4.16 -18.73 3.29
C PRO A 258 4.08 -20.09 4.00
N SER A 259 4.99 -20.37 4.92
CA SER A 259 5.02 -21.57 5.76
C SER A 259 4.10 -21.49 6.98
N ALA A 260 3.47 -20.34 7.24
CA ALA A 260 2.56 -20.17 8.36
C ALA A 260 1.32 -21.07 8.21
N PRO A 261 0.75 -21.58 9.33
CA PRO A 261 -0.40 -22.47 9.32
C PRO A 261 -1.58 -21.90 8.51
N ALA A 262 -2.43 -22.78 7.98
CA ALA A 262 -3.67 -22.40 7.31
C ALA A 262 -4.52 -21.55 8.27
N GLY A 263 -4.57 -20.24 8.01
CA GLY A 263 -5.07 -19.24 8.96
C GLY A 263 -4.54 -17.85 8.61
N ARG A 264 -4.35 -16.98 9.61
CA ARG A 264 -3.92 -15.58 9.49
C ARG A 264 -2.97 -15.28 8.32
N ARG A 265 -3.33 -14.31 7.47
CA ARG A 265 -2.56 -14.00 6.25
C ARG A 265 -1.60 -12.80 6.35
N ARG A 266 -1.67 -12.00 7.43
CA ARG A 266 -1.01 -10.69 7.51
C ARG A 266 -0.15 -10.58 8.78
N LYS A 267 1.10 -10.11 8.64
CA LYS A 267 2.06 -9.97 9.76
C LYS A 267 1.55 -9.00 10.83
N HIS A 268 1.13 -7.79 10.44
CA HIS A 268 0.79 -6.73 11.40
C HIS A 268 -0.70 -6.45 11.54
N ALA A 269 -1.59 -7.27 10.96
CA ALA A 269 -3.02 -6.98 10.96
C ALA A 269 -3.90 -8.23 11.15
N LEU A 270 -4.98 -8.06 11.91
CA LEU A 270 -6.03 -9.06 12.13
C LEU A 270 -7.41 -8.42 11.87
N VAL A 271 -8.22 -9.05 11.03
CA VAL A 271 -9.57 -8.58 10.74
C VAL A 271 -10.56 -9.30 11.66
N VAL A 272 -11.35 -8.53 12.40
CA VAL A 272 -12.42 -9.02 13.26
C VAL A 272 -13.72 -8.30 12.90
N GLY A 273 -14.60 -9.00 12.18
CA GLY A 273 -15.85 -8.42 11.68
C GLY A 273 -15.59 -7.21 10.76
N PRO A 274 -16.21 -6.03 11.01
CA PRO A 274 -16.02 -4.83 10.19
C PRO A 274 -14.77 -4.00 10.55
N THR A 275 -13.92 -4.49 11.46
CA THR A 275 -12.75 -3.77 11.97
C THR A 275 -11.47 -4.53 11.69
N VAL A 276 -10.41 -3.83 11.31
CA VAL A 276 -9.04 -4.38 11.28
C VAL A 276 -8.24 -3.80 12.43
N PHE A 277 -7.62 -4.67 13.21
CA PHE A 277 -6.66 -4.33 14.24
C PHE A 277 -5.26 -4.41 13.65
N VAL A 278 -4.46 -3.39 13.89
CA VAL A 278 -3.08 -3.26 13.42
C VAL A 278 -2.18 -3.09 14.62
N VAL A 279 -1.15 -3.93 14.73
CA VAL A 279 -0.21 -3.91 15.85
C VAL A 279 1.21 -3.89 15.32
N TRP A 280 2.00 -2.94 15.83
CA TRP A 280 3.44 -2.86 15.56
C TRP A 280 4.18 -2.27 16.73
N THR A 281 5.47 -2.55 16.80
CA THR A 281 6.39 -2.02 17.80
C THR A 281 7.31 -0.97 17.19
N LYS A 282 7.94 -0.14 18.02
CA LYS A 282 8.88 0.89 17.57
C LYS A 282 10.12 0.24 16.95
N ASN A 283 10.71 -0.74 17.65
CA ASN A 283 11.76 -1.60 17.15
C ASN A 283 11.17 -2.94 16.67
N GLU A 284 11.92 -3.76 15.94
CA GLU A 284 11.39 -5.08 15.54
C GLU A 284 11.30 -5.99 16.76
N SER A 285 10.20 -6.72 16.85
CA SER A 285 9.94 -7.68 17.91
C SER A 285 9.48 -8.98 17.26
N ASP A 286 10.01 -10.09 17.76
CA ASP A 286 9.57 -11.44 17.38
C ASP A 286 8.24 -11.82 18.04
N PHE A 287 7.71 -10.97 18.93
CA PHE A 287 6.45 -11.25 19.59
C PHE A 287 5.26 -11.02 18.67
N ASP A 288 4.63 -12.12 18.27
CA ASP A 288 3.46 -12.10 17.43
C ASP A 288 2.17 -12.14 18.27
N PHE A 289 1.56 -10.99 18.54
CA PHE A 289 0.29 -10.91 19.29
C PHE A 289 -0.84 -11.71 18.63
N PHE A 290 -0.90 -11.71 17.30
CA PHE A 290 -2.06 -12.26 16.60
C PHE A 290 -2.00 -13.78 16.43
N SER A 291 -0.85 -14.43 16.66
CA SER A 291 -0.82 -15.90 16.77
C SER A 291 -1.64 -16.39 17.96
N TYR A 292 -1.68 -15.61 19.05
CA TYR A 292 -2.51 -15.89 20.21
C TYR A 292 -3.96 -15.41 20.05
N LEU A 293 -4.19 -14.31 19.34
CA LEU A 293 -5.52 -13.68 19.28
C LEU A 293 -6.42 -14.19 18.14
N ASP A 294 -5.86 -14.75 17.07
CA ASP A 294 -6.65 -15.26 15.94
C ASP A 294 -7.13 -16.69 16.21
N GLU A 295 -6.19 -17.64 16.33
CA GLU A 295 -6.45 -19.06 16.58
C GLU A 295 -5.52 -19.59 17.69
N PRO A 296 -5.80 -19.28 18.97
CA PRO A 296 -4.93 -19.70 20.08
C PRO A 296 -4.90 -21.22 20.25
N SER A 297 -3.70 -21.79 20.42
CA SER A 297 -3.54 -23.16 20.89
C SER A 297 -3.52 -23.22 22.43
N GLU A 298 -4.07 -24.30 23.00
CA GLU A 298 -4.05 -24.53 24.45
C GLU A 298 -2.61 -24.57 25.00
N GLU A 299 -1.70 -25.21 24.28
CA GLU A 299 -0.30 -25.36 24.67
C GLU A 299 0.44 -24.02 24.68
N ASP A 300 0.32 -23.23 23.61
CA ASP A 300 1.00 -21.95 23.48
C ASP A 300 0.51 -20.94 24.52
N VAL A 301 -0.80 -20.91 24.79
CA VAL A 301 -1.38 -20.02 25.79
C VAL A 301 -0.95 -20.43 27.20
N LYS A 302 -0.98 -21.72 27.55
CA LYS A 302 -0.48 -22.21 28.86
C LYS A 302 1.00 -21.87 29.04
N LYS A 303 1.82 -22.08 28.01
CA LYS A 303 3.24 -21.73 28.01
C LYS A 303 3.44 -20.22 28.20
N PHE A 304 2.72 -19.39 27.45
CA PHE A 304 2.76 -17.94 27.58
C PHE A 304 2.39 -17.45 28.99
N LEU A 305 1.32 -18.01 29.60
CA LEU A 305 0.89 -17.65 30.95
C LEU A 305 1.87 -18.10 32.05
N SER A 306 2.61 -19.18 31.83
CA SER A 306 3.62 -19.69 32.77
C SER A 306 4.97 -18.97 32.71
N GLN A 307 5.28 -18.26 31.60
CA GLN A 307 6.58 -17.60 31.40
C GLN A 307 6.96 -16.58 32.48
N PRO A 308 6.05 -15.74 33.00
CA PRO A 308 6.35 -14.85 34.12
C PRO A 308 6.70 -15.60 35.40
N LEU A 309 6.11 -16.78 35.62
CA LEU A 309 6.32 -17.60 36.83
C LEU A 309 7.63 -18.40 36.78
N ALA A 310 8.13 -18.71 35.58
CA ALA A 310 9.37 -19.47 35.38
C ALA A 310 10.66 -18.63 35.50
N GLY A 311 10.56 -17.31 35.72
CA GLY A 311 11.73 -16.42 35.85
C GLY A 311 12.56 -16.24 34.57
N THR A 312 12.08 -16.76 33.43
CA THR A 312 12.77 -16.74 32.12
C THR A 312 12.55 -15.44 31.32
N GLN A 313 11.80 -14.47 31.84
CA GLN A 313 11.77 -13.14 31.23
C GLN A 313 13.12 -12.46 31.44
N SER A 314 13.88 -12.28 30.36
CA SER A 314 15.01 -11.37 30.35
C SER A 314 14.53 -9.99 30.81
N LYS A 315 15.03 -9.52 31.97
CA LYS A 315 14.72 -8.21 32.57
C LYS A 315 15.11 -6.99 31.69
N LEU A 316 15.54 -7.21 30.45
CA LEU A 316 16.08 -6.19 29.53
C LEU A 316 15.27 -6.02 28.23
N ALA A 317 14.17 -6.76 27.98
CA ALA A 317 13.73 -6.97 26.59
C ALA A 317 12.40 -6.33 26.10
N ASP A 318 11.50 -5.81 26.96
CA ASP A 318 10.12 -5.45 26.52
C ASP A 318 9.65 -4.02 26.89
N GLU A 319 10.56 -3.10 27.22
CA GLU A 319 10.22 -1.67 27.39
C GLU A 319 9.87 -0.96 26.07
N ASP A 320 10.04 -1.65 24.93
CA ASP A 320 9.80 -1.06 23.62
C ASP A 320 8.34 -0.60 23.47
N ALA A 321 8.15 0.50 22.74
CA ALA A 321 6.80 1.02 22.51
C ALA A 321 6.04 0.10 21.54
N CYS A 322 4.83 -0.27 21.92
CA CYS A 322 3.86 -1.02 21.17
C CYS A 322 2.67 -0.12 20.83
N TYR A 323 2.25 -0.18 19.58
CA TYR A 323 1.17 0.63 19.03
C TYR A 323 0.05 -0.28 18.57
N VAL A 324 -1.17 0.02 19.01
CA VAL A 324 -2.39 -0.69 18.62
C VAL A 324 -3.31 0.30 17.96
N LEU A 325 -3.72 0.00 16.73
CA LEU A 325 -4.62 0.83 15.93
C LEU A 325 -5.78 -0.02 15.43
N SER A 326 -7.01 0.44 15.63
CA SER A 326 -8.18 -0.20 15.02
C SER A 326 -8.80 0.70 13.96
N LEU A 327 -9.03 0.13 12.78
CA LEU A 327 -9.55 0.83 11.61
C LEU A 327 -10.81 0.14 11.09
N SER A 328 -11.74 0.96 10.61
CA SER A 328 -12.81 0.52 9.71
C SER A 328 -12.91 1.53 8.57
N ALA A 329 -13.86 1.39 7.68
CA ALA A 329 -14.13 2.42 6.69
C ALA A 329 -15.63 2.66 6.49
N ASN A 330 -15.95 3.89 6.11
CA ASN A 330 -17.23 4.28 5.55
C ASN A 330 -17.01 4.62 4.07
N VAL A 331 -17.03 3.60 3.22
CA VAL A 331 -16.85 3.66 1.77
C VAL A 331 -15.57 4.40 1.36
N ALA A 332 -15.63 5.73 1.26
CA ALA A 332 -14.56 6.60 0.79
C ALA A 332 -13.62 7.11 1.90
N ARG A 333 -13.91 6.87 3.20
CA ARG A 333 -13.07 7.33 4.31
C ARG A 333 -12.73 6.22 5.30
N ILE A 334 -11.45 6.16 5.70
CA ILE A 334 -11.03 5.33 6.82
C ILE A 334 -11.46 6.01 8.13
N VAL A 335 -11.95 5.21 9.07
CA VAL A 335 -12.37 5.63 10.40
C VAL A 335 -11.41 4.99 11.41
N VAL A 336 -10.69 5.83 12.15
CA VAL A 336 -9.91 5.41 13.32
C VAL A 336 -10.90 5.13 14.45
N ARG A 337 -11.01 3.87 14.87
CA ARG A 337 -11.94 3.43 15.92
C ARG A 337 -11.32 3.55 17.32
N ASP A 338 -10.05 3.21 17.43
CA ASP A 338 -9.27 3.31 18.67
C ASP A 338 -7.77 3.35 18.33
N TYR A 339 -6.98 3.95 19.22
CA TYR A 339 -5.53 4.02 19.13
C TYR A 339 -4.88 4.04 20.52
N GLN A 340 -3.92 3.15 20.74
CA GLN A 340 -3.20 3.02 22.02
C GLN A 340 -1.68 2.99 21.81
N GLU A 341 -0.96 3.75 22.62
CA GLU A 341 0.51 3.66 22.77
C GLU A 341 0.80 3.09 24.17
N LEU A 342 1.46 1.94 24.25
CA LEU A 342 1.85 1.30 25.51
C LEU A 342 3.19 0.59 25.36
N THR A 343 3.77 0.04 26.43
CA THR A 343 4.95 -0.82 26.28
C THR A 343 4.56 -2.21 25.80
N LEU A 344 5.48 -2.88 25.11
CA LEU A 344 5.34 -4.28 24.72
C LEU A 344 5.07 -5.17 25.94
N GLU A 345 5.76 -4.92 27.06
CA GLU A 345 5.49 -5.58 28.33
C GLU A 345 4.04 -5.39 28.79
N LYS A 346 3.54 -4.14 28.79
CA LYS A 346 2.18 -3.87 29.22
C LYS A 346 1.14 -4.54 28.31
N ALA A 347 1.43 -4.61 27.01
CA ALA A 347 0.56 -5.27 26.04
C ALA A 347 0.48 -6.78 26.32
N LYS A 348 1.64 -7.43 26.58
CA LYS A 348 1.71 -8.84 26.99
C LYS A 348 0.96 -9.09 28.30
N GLN A 349 1.14 -8.23 29.31
CA GLN A 349 0.42 -8.32 30.58
C GLN A 349 -1.09 -8.19 30.40
N ASN A 350 -1.55 -7.27 29.54
CA ASN A 350 -2.98 -7.12 29.24
C ASN A 350 -3.55 -8.37 28.55
N MET A 351 -2.81 -8.94 27.60
CA MET A 351 -3.21 -10.18 26.94
C MET A 351 -3.23 -11.38 27.89
N ALA A 352 -2.25 -11.49 28.79
CA ALA A 352 -2.24 -12.52 29.83
C ALA A 352 -3.45 -12.40 30.76
N ARG A 353 -3.76 -11.18 31.24
CA ARG A 353 -4.95 -10.92 32.05
C ARG A 353 -6.25 -11.23 31.31
N TRP A 354 -6.29 -10.99 30.00
CA TRP A 354 -7.44 -11.33 29.16
C TRP A 354 -7.67 -12.84 29.10
N PHE A 355 -6.62 -13.62 28.83
CA PHE A 355 -6.71 -15.08 28.83
C PHE A 355 -7.10 -15.66 30.20
N GLN A 356 -6.48 -15.18 31.28
CA GLN A 356 -6.84 -15.56 32.65
C GLN A 356 -8.31 -15.25 32.97
N GLY A 357 -8.83 -14.11 32.50
CA GLY A 357 -10.23 -13.75 32.68
C GLY A 357 -11.21 -14.59 31.84
N LEU A 358 -10.71 -15.31 30.82
CA LEU A 358 -11.48 -16.22 30.00
C LEU A 358 -11.38 -17.67 30.48
N GLU A 359 -10.55 -17.99 31.48
CA GLU A 359 -10.43 -19.31 32.10
C GLU A 359 -11.75 -19.67 32.81
N VAL A 360 -12.66 -20.26 32.03
CA VAL A 360 -13.93 -20.80 32.52
C VAL A 360 -13.91 -22.30 32.27
N VAL A 361 -14.22 -23.07 33.31
CA VAL A 361 -14.35 -24.53 33.24
C VAL A 361 -15.45 -24.88 32.23
N GLY A 362 -15.19 -25.87 31.38
CA GLY A 362 -16.18 -26.34 30.40
C GLY A 362 -17.46 -26.83 31.09
N PRO A 363 -18.63 -26.79 30.40
CA PRO A 363 -19.87 -27.35 30.94
C PRO A 363 -19.79 -28.84 31.30
N ASP A 364 -18.83 -29.54 30.72
CA ASP A 364 -18.48 -30.95 30.93
C ASP A 364 -17.46 -31.17 32.06
N GLY A 365 -17.01 -30.10 32.73
CA GLY A 365 -15.94 -30.16 33.72
C GLY A 365 -14.54 -30.34 33.12
N GLY A 366 -14.41 -30.24 31.79
CA GLY A 366 -13.14 -30.36 31.08
C GLY A 366 -12.24 -29.14 31.22
N ASP A 367 -10.99 -29.30 30.80
CA ASP A 367 -9.98 -28.24 30.75
C ASP A 367 -10.46 -27.05 29.90
N TRP A 368 -10.12 -25.85 30.35
CA TRP A 368 -10.37 -24.62 29.62
C TRP A 368 -9.67 -24.61 28.25
N LYS A 369 -10.40 -24.18 27.22
CA LYS A 369 -9.88 -23.99 25.85
C LYS A 369 -9.88 -22.50 25.49
N PRO A 370 -8.74 -21.90 25.12
CA PRO A 370 -8.71 -20.53 24.69
C PRO A 370 -9.51 -20.35 23.39
N ALA A 371 -10.17 -19.22 23.26
CA ALA A 371 -10.95 -18.88 22.08
C ALA A 371 -10.37 -17.63 21.41
N GLY A 372 -10.23 -17.68 20.08
CA GLY A 372 -9.83 -16.54 19.29
C GLY A 372 -10.80 -15.36 19.42
N VAL A 373 -10.29 -14.14 19.23
CA VAL A 373 -11.05 -12.89 19.38
C VAL A 373 -12.25 -12.86 18.45
N PHE A 374 -12.12 -13.35 17.21
CA PHE A 374 -13.24 -13.42 16.27
C PHE A 374 -14.36 -14.34 16.78
N ARG A 375 -14.02 -15.53 17.29
CA ARG A 375 -15.01 -16.48 17.82
C ARG A 375 -15.77 -15.89 19.00
N LEU A 376 -15.07 -15.22 19.91
CA LEU A 376 -15.69 -14.54 21.05
C LEU A 376 -16.58 -13.38 20.59
N ALA A 377 -16.10 -12.52 19.70
CA ALA A 377 -16.90 -11.43 19.15
C ALA A 377 -18.16 -11.95 18.43
N ALA A 378 -18.05 -13.01 17.64
CA ALA A 378 -19.18 -13.62 16.93
C ALA A 378 -20.24 -14.18 17.88
N SER A 379 -19.84 -14.69 19.07
CA SER A 379 -20.79 -15.20 20.07
C SER A 379 -21.71 -14.13 20.68
N LEU A 380 -21.35 -12.84 20.54
CA LEU A 380 -22.16 -11.72 20.99
C LEU A 380 -23.23 -11.30 19.97
N TYR A 381 -23.11 -11.77 18.72
CA TYR A 381 -24.11 -11.56 17.67
C TYR A 381 -25.08 -12.74 17.65
N ARG A 382 -26.38 -12.45 17.74
CA ARG A 382 -27.47 -13.42 17.58
C ARG A 382 -28.02 -13.37 16.16
#